data_AF-A0A0D0CQ54-F1
#
_entry.id   AF-A0A0D0CQ54-F1
#
_cell.length_a   1.000
_cell.length_b   1.000
_cell.length_c   1.000
_cell.angle_alpha   90.00
_cell.angle_beta   90.00
_cell.angle_gamma   90.00
#
_symmetry.space_group_name_H-M   'P 1'
#
loop_
_entity.id
_entity.type
_entity.pdbx_description
1 polymer ?
#
loop_
_entity_poly.entity_id
_entity_poly.type
_entity_poly.pdbx_seq_one_letter_code
_entity_poly.pdbx_strand_id
1 'polypeptide(L)'
;MTPEEHQTIASCATDIFLNIVVGIIVSVTGYGISVLGLFIATRILVAKSWTHSQVTLFICLIITFVALTWAIFVNVAFPLILGQVVFGKIKPEVRGELDAQAQILNSKILPLNYMANWPLTISAILSDFIVVWRAWALFQQEKLWKVALVLLMIVNIGTQIANCILDNIDVQVVESKPYTILDWLSIVISLVVNMFATGLIAWKAWQVT
;
A
#
# COMPACT_ATOMS: atom_id res chain seq x y z
N MET A 1 14.00 34.40 -21.06
CA MET A 1 12.95 33.48 -20.58
C MET A 1 11.64 33.95 -21.17
N THR A 2 10.93 33.10 -21.89
CA THR A 2 9.66 33.47 -22.54
C THR A 2 8.48 33.34 -21.57
N PRO A 3 7.36 34.04 -21.80
CA PRO A 3 6.15 33.90 -20.98
C PRO A 3 5.64 32.46 -20.91
N GLU A 4 5.81 31.69 -21.98
CA GLU A 4 5.43 30.27 -22.09
C GLU A 4 6.33 29.37 -21.20
N GLU A 5 7.63 29.65 -21.14
CA GLU A 5 8.56 28.96 -20.22
C GLU A 5 8.18 29.23 -18.75
N HIS A 6 7.82 30.47 -18.42
CA HIS A 6 7.34 30.82 -17.07
C HIS A 6 6.05 30.11 -16.69
N GLN A 7 5.08 30.01 -17.59
CA GLN A 7 3.81 29.34 -17.32
C GLN A 7 3.99 27.83 -17.15
N THR A 8 4.86 27.21 -17.94
CA THR A 8 5.20 25.79 -17.82
C THR A 8 5.88 25.49 -16.48
N ILE A 9 6.82 26.33 -16.06
CA ILE A 9 7.50 26.17 -14.77
C ILE A 9 6.53 26.40 -13.60
N ALA A 10 5.64 27.40 -13.68
CA ALA A 10 4.65 27.65 -12.65
C ALA A 10 3.63 26.50 -12.52
N SER A 11 3.16 25.96 -13.64
CA SER A 11 2.29 24.77 -13.69
C SER A 11 2.99 23.56 -13.08
N CYS A 12 4.21 23.27 -13.53
CA CYS A 12 5.01 22.15 -13.04
C CYS A 12 5.29 22.29 -11.54
N ALA A 13 5.66 23.49 -11.07
CA ALA A 13 5.88 23.76 -9.66
C ALA A 13 4.60 23.58 -8.82
N THR A 14 3.43 23.95 -9.35
CA THR A 14 2.14 23.81 -8.67
C THR A 14 1.73 22.34 -8.56
N ASP A 15 1.87 21.56 -9.63
CA ASP A 15 1.58 20.12 -9.63
C ASP A 15 2.53 19.36 -8.71
N ILE A 16 3.82 19.71 -8.74
CA ILE A 16 4.83 19.18 -7.80
C ILE A 16 4.43 19.55 -6.38
N PHE A 17 4.11 20.82 -6.10
CA PHE A 17 3.81 21.27 -4.74
C PHE A 17 2.53 20.61 -4.19
N LEU A 18 1.42 20.64 -4.92
CA LEU A 18 0.15 20.09 -4.43
C LEU A 18 0.19 18.57 -4.29
N ASN A 19 0.67 17.84 -5.29
CA ASN A 19 0.63 16.38 -5.24
C ASN A 19 1.70 15.81 -4.30
N ILE A 20 2.90 16.40 -4.27
CA ILE A 20 3.99 15.88 -3.44
C ILE A 20 3.81 16.31 -1.99
N VAL A 21 3.51 17.58 -1.70
CA VAL A 21 3.40 18.02 -0.29
C VAL A 21 2.19 17.38 0.38
N VAL A 22 1.02 17.36 -0.26
CA VAL A 22 -0.16 16.70 0.31
C VAL A 22 0.06 15.20 0.42
N GLY A 23 0.60 14.56 -0.63
CA GLY A 23 0.89 13.12 -0.63
C GLY A 23 1.88 12.71 0.46
N ILE A 24 2.93 13.50 0.69
CA ILE A 24 3.92 13.27 1.75
C ILE A 24 3.28 13.43 3.12
N ILE A 25 2.54 14.52 3.36
CA ILE A 25 1.90 14.77 4.66
C ILE A 25 0.97 13.61 4.99
N VAL A 26 0.09 13.23 4.06
CA VAL A 26 -0.85 12.12 4.27
C VAL A 26 -0.11 10.81 4.54
N SER A 27 0.91 10.49 3.74
CA SER A 27 1.66 9.24 3.88
C SER A 27 2.45 9.17 5.18
N VAL A 28 3.16 10.24 5.55
CA VAL A 28 3.98 10.30 6.77
C VAL A 28 3.09 10.32 8.02
N THR A 29 2.01 11.10 8.02
CA THR A 29 1.04 11.10 9.12
C THR A 29 0.37 9.73 9.26
N GLY A 30 -0.08 9.13 8.16
CA GLY A 30 -0.66 7.79 8.15
C GLY A 30 0.29 6.75 8.72
N TYR A 31 1.55 6.76 8.27
CA TYR A 31 2.60 5.89 8.81
C TYR A 31 2.82 6.10 10.31
N GLY A 32 2.91 7.35 10.77
CA GLY A 32 3.05 7.66 12.20
C GLY A 32 1.92 7.09 13.05
N ILE A 33 0.67 7.20 12.57
CA ILE A 33 -0.51 6.60 13.21
C ILE A 33 -0.38 5.07 13.25
N SER A 34 0.02 4.43 12.15
CA SER A 34 0.22 2.98 12.09
C SER A 34 1.30 2.50 13.05
N VAL A 35 2.43 3.22 13.15
CA VAL A 35 3.52 2.90 14.08
C VAL A 35 3.05 3.03 15.52
N LEU A 36 2.32 4.10 15.85
CA LEU A 36 1.74 4.25 17.19
C LEU A 36 0.80 3.10 17.53
N GLY A 37 -0.08 2.72 16.60
CA GLY A 37 -0.99 1.58 16.74
C GLY A 37 -0.23 0.27 16.95
N LEU A 38 0.86 0.05 16.22
CA LEU A 38 1.74 -1.12 16.37
C LEU A 38 2.37 -1.19 17.76
N PHE A 39 2.86 -0.07 18.30
CA PHE A 39 3.43 -0.02 19.64
C PHE A 39 2.39 -0.37 20.69
N ILE A 40 1.19 0.19 20.60
CA ILE A 40 0.08 -0.11 21.51
C ILE A 40 -0.28 -1.60 21.43
N ALA A 41 -0.46 -2.13 20.22
CA ALA A 41 -0.80 -3.54 20.00
C ALA A 41 0.28 -4.48 20.55
N THR A 42 1.55 -4.17 20.32
CA THR A 42 2.69 -4.95 20.82
C THR A 42 2.73 -4.95 22.34
N ARG A 43 2.52 -3.80 22.99
CA ARG A 43 2.49 -3.70 24.46
C ARG A 43 1.36 -4.55 25.05
N ILE A 44 0.18 -4.53 24.44
CA ILE A 44 -0.96 -5.36 24.86
C ILE A 44 -0.65 -6.85 24.67
N LEU A 45 -0.03 -7.24 23.55
CA LEU A 45 0.32 -8.62 23.26
C LEU A 45 1.39 -9.17 24.21
N VAL A 46 2.42 -8.39 24.52
CA VAL A 46 3.52 -8.78 25.42
C VAL A 46 3.08 -8.83 26.88
N ALA A 47 2.07 -8.05 27.28
CA ALA A 47 1.54 -8.07 28.64
C ALA A 47 0.77 -9.36 29.00
N LYS A 48 0.48 -10.22 28.02
CA LYS A 48 -0.31 -11.44 28.20
C LYS A 48 0.53 -12.69 27.87
N SER A 49 0.19 -13.83 28.46
CA SER A 49 0.91 -15.10 28.21
C SER A 49 0.84 -15.49 26.74
N TRP A 50 1.97 -15.89 26.16
CA TRP A 50 2.09 -16.16 24.73
C TRP A 50 1.26 -17.38 24.32
N THR A 51 0.22 -17.12 23.54
CA THR A 51 -0.62 -18.14 22.89
C THR A 51 -0.31 -18.19 21.39
N HIS A 52 -0.56 -19.33 20.74
CA HIS A 52 -0.36 -19.47 19.29
C HIS A 52 -1.04 -18.35 18.49
N SER A 53 -2.25 -17.92 18.88
CA SER A 53 -2.95 -16.82 18.22
C SER A 53 -2.22 -15.48 18.33
N GLN A 54 -1.55 -15.21 19.45
CA GLN A 54 -0.80 -13.96 19.62
C GLN A 54 0.49 -13.97 18.83
N VAL A 55 1.15 -15.13 18.71
CA VAL A 55 2.32 -15.28 17.85
C VAL A 55 1.95 -14.99 16.40
N THR A 56 0.85 -15.55 15.90
CA THR A 56 0.35 -15.26 14.54
C THR A 56 0.07 -13.77 14.36
N LEU A 57 -0.65 -13.13 15.29
CA LEU A 57 -0.95 -11.70 15.22
C LEU A 57 0.33 -10.84 15.26
N PHE A 58 1.29 -11.21 16.10
CA PHE A 58 2.56 -10.50 16.20
C PHE A 58 3.36 -10.61 14.88
N ILE A 59 3.41 -11.78 14.26
CA ILE A 59 4.03 -11.97 12.95
C ILE A 59 3.34 -11.10 11.90
N CYS A 60 2.00 -11.11 11.82
CA CYS A 60 1.27 -10.26 10.88
C CYS A 60 1.58 -8.77 11.10
N LEU A 61 1.60 -8.32 12.36
CA LEU A 61 1.94 -6.95 12.71
C LEU A 61 3.36 -6.55 12.27
N ILE A 62 4.35 -7.43 12.44
CA ILE A 62 5.72 -7.18 11.98
C ILE A 62 5.79 -7.12 10.45
N ILE A 63 5.12 -8.02 9.73
CA ILE A 63 5.13 -8.00 8.27
C ILE A 63 4.45 -6.72 7.76
N THR A 64 3.30 -6.33 8.32
CA THR A 64 2.63 -5.07 7.98
C THR A 64 3.52 -3.87 8.26
N PHE A 65 4.26 -3.86 9.38
CA PHE A 65 5.19 -2.78 9.69
C PHE A 65 6.33 -2.67 8.66
N VAL A 66 6.92 -3.81 8.27
CA VAL A 66 7.97 -3.86 7.24
C VAL A 66 7.41 -3.37 5.90
N ALA A 67 6.21 -3.80 5.52
CA ALA A 67 5.54 -3.36 4.30
C ALA A 67 5.27 -1.84 4.30
N LEU A 68 4.72 -1.29 5.39
CA LEU A 68 4.49 0.15 5.49
C LEU A 68 5.80 0.95 5.48
N THR A 69 6.86 0.44 6.11
CA THR A 69 8.19 1.06 6.07
C THR A 69 8.73 1.09 4.64
N TRP A 70 8.56 -0.03 3.91
CA TRP A 70 8.92 -0.11 2.50
C TRP A 70 8.11 0.89 1.66
N ALA A 71 6.79 1.01 1.87
CA ALA A 71 5.95 1.98 1.15
C ALA A 71 6.46 3.41 1.34
N ILE A 72 6.79 3.82 2.56
CA ILE A 72 7.30 5.17 2.84
C ILE A 72 8.67 5.37 2.20
N PHE A 73 9.53 4.35 2.23
CA PHE A 73 10.84 4.46 1.61
C PHE A 73 10.75 4.69 0.10
N VAL A 74 9.91 3.92 -0.59
CA VAL A 74 9.73 3.99 -2.05
C VAL A 74 8.97 5.24 -2.48
N ASN A 75 7.88 5.59 -1.80
CA ASN A 75 6.99 6.66 -2.25
C ASN A 75 7.37 8.05 -1.73
N VAL A 76 8.16 8.13 -0.66
CA VAL A 76 8.47 9.42 -0.01
C VAL A 76 9.98 9.65 0.08
N ALA A 77 10.71 8.79 0.80
CA ALA A 77 12.10 9.08 1.13
C ALA A 77 12.99 9.10 -0.12
N PHE A 78 12.88 8.10 -0.99
CA PHE A 78 13.74 8.00 -2.16
C PHE A 78 13.50 9.10 -3.20
N PRO A 79 12.26 9.42 -3.62
CA PRO A 79 12.01 10.52 -4.56
C PRO A 79 12.48 11.87 -4.03
N LEU A 80 12.33 12.13 -2.71
CA LEU A 80 12.81 13.36 -2.09
C LEU A 80 14.34 13.47 -2.13
N ILE A 81 15.06 12.42 -1.73
CA ILE A 81 16.53 12.40 -1.73
C ILE A 81 17.05 12.57 -3.17
N LEU A 82 16.45 11.84 -4.12
CA LEU A 82 16.86 11.90 -5.52
C LEU A 82 16.60 13.28 -6.12
N GLY A 83 15.43 13.87 -5.85
CA GLY A 83 15.09 15.23 -6.25
C GLY A 83 16.09 16.25 -5.70
N GLN A 84 16.40 16.21 -4.41
CA GLN A 84 17.38 17.12 -3.80
C GLN A 84 18.78 17.00 -4.42
N VAL A 85 19.24 15.77 -4.69
CA VAL A 85 20.56 15.52 -5.30
C VAL A 85 20.61 16.01 -6.75
N VAL A 86 19.51 15.87 -7.51
CA VAL A 86 19.43 16.33 -8.89
C VAL A 86 19.32 17.85 -8.95
N PHE A 87 18.37 18.45 -8.23
CA PHE A 87 18.21 19.92 -8.18
C PHE A 87 19.44 20.63 -7.60
N GLY A 88 20.14 20.02 -6.63
CA GLY A 88 21.39 20.55 -6.09
C GLY A 88 22.58 20.50 -7.05
N LYS A 89 22.49 19.75 -8.16
CA LYS A 89 23.56 19.61 -9.17
C LYS A 89 23.32 20.42 -10.44
N ILE A 90 22.12 20.94 -10.66
CA ILE A 90 21.81 21.74 -11.84
C ILE A 90 22.59 23.06 -11.76
N LYS A 91 23.57 23.24 -12.65
CA LYS A 91 24.17 24.55 -12.89
C LYS A 91 23.28 25.32 -13.86
N PRO A 92 22.96 26.60 -13.60
CA PRO A 92 21.97 27.35 -14.39
C PRO A 92 22.43 27.72 -15.81
N GLU A 93 23.63 27.34 -16.25
CA GLU A 93 24.25 27.86 -17.48
C GLU A 93 24.13 26.95 -18.72
N VAL A 94 23.75 25.67 -18.58
CA VAL A 94 23.74 24.72 -19.72
C VAL A 94 22.32 24.34 -20.15
N ARG A 95 21.90 24.89 -21.30
CA ARG A 95 20.63 24.56 -21.95
C ARG A 95 20.63 23.09 -22.41
N GLY A 96 19.65 22.30 -21.99
CA GLY A 96 19.53 20.86 -22.31
C GLY A 96 20.05 19.89 -21.22
N GLU A 97 20.73 20.40 -20.18
CA GLU A 97 21.16 19.57 -19.05
C GLU A 97 19.95 19.09 -18.22
N LEU A 98 18.90 19.90 -18.15
CA LEU A 98 17.65 19.57 -17.45
C LEU A 98 16.96 18.34 -18.06
N ASP A 99 16.87 18.27 -19.39
CA ASP A 99 16.20 17.16 -20.09
C ASP A 99 17.00 15.86 -19.95
N ALA A 100 18.33 15.94 -20.05
CA ALA A 100 19.21 14.79 -19.83
C ALA A 100 19.13 14.28 -18.39
N GLN A 101 19.10 15.18 -17.40
CA GLN A 101 18.94 14.81 -16.00
C GLN A 101 17.55 14.25 -15.70
N ALA A 102 16.49 14.78 -16.33
CA ALA A 102 15.13 14.24 -16.22
C ALA A 102 15.01 12.81 -16.79
N GLN A 103 15.68 12.50 -17.91
CA GLN A 103 15.74 11.14 -18.43
C GLN A 103 16.50 10.18 -17.50
N ILE A 104 17.65 10.62 -16.96
CA ILE A 104 18.40 9.83 -15.97
C ILE A 104 17.56 9.58 -14.72
N LEU A 105 16.84 10.61 -14.25
CA LEU A 105 15.92 10.52 -13.11
C LEU A 105 14.82 9.48 -13.38
N ASN A 106 14.15 9.56 -14.52
CA ASN A 106 13.09 8.62 -14.91
C ASN A 106 13.60 7.17 -14.95
N SER A 107 14.79 6.93 -15.51
CA SER A 107 15.37 5.58 -15.54
C SER A 107 15.68 5.01 -14.14
N LYS A 108 16.02 5.87 -13.16
CA LYS A 108 16.29 5.47 -11.78
C LYS A 108 15.03 5.31 -10.94
N ILE A 109 13.96 6.04 -11.26
CA ILE A 109 12.67 5.93 -10.57
C ILE A 109 11.86 4.73 -11.08
N LEU A 110 12.06 4.31 -12.33
CA LEU A 110 11.28 3.22 -12.93
C LEU A 110 11.27 1.92 -12.09
N PRO A 111 12.40 1.40 -11.55
CA PRO A 111 12.39 0.25 -10.67
C PRO A 111 11.54 0.42 -9.41
N LEU A 112 11.49 1.65 -8.88
CA LEU A 112 10.73 1.97 -7.67
C LEU A 112 9.24 2.07 -7.92
N ASN A 113 8.85 2.54 -9.10
CA ASN A 113 7.44 2.52 -9.51
C ASN A 113 6.90 1.08 -9.54
N TYR A 114 7.67 0.10 -10.02
CA TYR A 114 7.27 -1.32 -9.95
C TYR A 114 7.17 -1.87 -8.52
N MET A 115 7.84 -1.24 -7.56
CA MET A 115 7.84 -1.65 -6.15
C MET A 115 6.79 -0.89 -5.34
N ALA A 116 6.17 0.16 -5.87
CA ALA A 116 5.35 1.09 -5.09
C ALA A 116 4.05 0.46 -4.58
N ASN A 117 3.42 -0.42 -5.36
CA ASN A 117 2.10 -0.99 -5.04
C ASN A 117 2.19 -2.24 -4.15
N TRP A 118 3.29 -2.99 -4.23
CA TRP A 118 3.49 -4.24 -3.48
C TRP A 118 3.30 -4.12 -1.97
N PRO A 119 3.85 -3.10 -1.28
CA PRO A 119 3.73 -3.04 0.17
C PRO A 119 2.31 -2.72 0.63
N LEU A 120 1.54 -1.95 -0.15
CA LEU A 120 0.12 -1.71 0.11
C LEU A 120 -0.70 -2.99 -0.08
N THR A 121 -0.44 -3.72 -1.16
CA THR A 121 -1.05 -5.03 -1.46
C THR A 121 -0.80 -6.05 -0.34
N ILE A 122 0.44 -6.18 0.13
CA ILE A 122 0.81 -7.07 1.24
C ILE A 122 0.05 -6.68 2.52
N SER A 123 0.00 -5.38 2.82
CA SER A 123 -0.69 -4.86 4.01
C SER A 123 -2.19 -5.14 3.96
N ALA A 124 -2.83 -4.96 2.80
CA ALA A 124 -4.24 -5.25 2.59
C ALA A 124 -4.56 -6.73 2.76
N ILE A 125 -3.78 -7.62 2.12
CA ILE A 125 -3.94 -9.08 2.23
C ILE A 125 -3.81 -9.53 3.69
N LEU A 126 -2.83 -9.01 4.43
CA LEU A 126 -2.63 -9.34 5.85
C LEU A 126 -3.78 -8.85 6.73
N SER A 127 -4.31 -7.66 6.44
CA SER A 127 -5.47 -7.12 7.14
C SER A 127 -6.67 -8.07 7.00
N ASP A 128 -6.98 -8.45 5.76
CA ASP A 128 -8.11 -9.35 5.45
C ASP A 128 -7.89 -10.73 6.06
N PHE A 129 -6.65 -11.22 6.01
CA PHE A 129 -6.27 -12.48 6.64
C PHE A 129 -6.53 -12.46 8.15
N ILE A 130 -6.23 -11.37 8.87
CA ILE A 130 -6.50 -11.27 10.31
C ILE A 130 -8.00 -11.40 10.60
N VAL A 131 -8.85 -10.76 9.81
CA VAL A 131 -10.30 -10.80 9.99
C VAL A 131 -10.84 -12.21 9.69
N VAL A 132 -10.42 -12.81 8.58
CA VAL A 132 -10.81 -14.18 8.22
C VAL A 132 -10.29 -15.20 9.22
N TRP A 133 -9.05 -15.05 9.72
CA TRP A 133 -8.49 -15.90 10.76
C TRP A 133 -9.32 -15.86 12.05
N ARG A 134 -9.80 -14.67 12.45
CA ARG A 134 -10.68 -14.52 13.61
C ARG A 134 -12.02 -15.23 13.40
N ALA A 135 -12.65 -15.06 12.23
CA ALA A 135 -13.87 -15.78 11.90
C ALA A 135 -13.61 -17.31 11.91
N TRP A 136 -12.53 -17.76 11.28
CA TRP A 136 -12.14 -19.17 11.24
C TRP A 136 -11.98 -19.77 12.64
N ALA A 137 -11.38 -19.04 13.57
CA ALA A 137 -11.18 -19.50 14.95
C ALA A 137 -12.50 -19.78 15.69
N LEU A 138 -13.61 -19.13 15.30
CA LEU A 138 -14.94 -19.36 15.90
C LEU A 138 -15.66 -20.57 15.31
N PHE A 139 -15.39 -20.93 14.06
CA PHE A 139 -16.06 -22.01 13.33
C PHE A 139 -15.20 -23.28 13.22
N GLN A 140 -14.44 -23.59 14.28
CA GLN A 140 -13.51 -24.75 14.26
C GLN A 140 -14.20 -26.09 13.98
N GLN A 141 -15.47 -26.23 14.35
CA GLN A 141 -16.23 -27.48 14.19
C GLN A 141 -17.00 -27.56 12.85
N GLU A 142 -17.27 -26.43 12.21
CA GLU A 142 -18.12 -26.36 11.01
C GLU A 142 -17.28 -26.32 9.73
N LYS A 143 -17.13 -27.48 9.08
CA LYS A 143 -16.30 -27.63 7.87
C LYS A 143 -16.71 -26.72 6.71
N LEU A 144 -18.01 -26.43 6.56
CA LEU A 144 -18.54 -25.60 5.46
C LEU A 144 -18.02 -24.16 5.53
N TRP A 145 -18.11 -23.50 6.69
CA TRP A 145 -17.64 -22.13 6.85
C TRP A 145 -16.13 -22.01 6.71
N LYS A 146 -15.38 -23.02 7.13
CA LYS A 146 -13.94 -23.11 6.87
C LYS A 146 -13.65 -23.09 5.37
N VAL A 147 -14.25 -23.99 4.61
CA VAL A 147 -14.02 -24.05 3.16
C VAL A 147 -14.40 -22.72 2.50
N ALA A 148 -15.53 -22.12 2.87
CA ALA A 148 -15.95 -20.82 2.35
C ALA A 148 -14.92 -19.70 2.65
N LEU A 149 -14.44 -19.60 3.89
CA LEU A 149 -13.45 -18.60 4.30
C LEU A 149 -12.10 -18.77 3.56
N VAL A 150 -11.64 -20.00 3.37
CA VAL A 150 -10.40 -20.26 2.61
C VAL A 150 -10.57 -19.90 1.14
N LEU A 151 -11.69 -20.27 0.51
CA LEU A 151 -11.95 -19.92 -0.88
C LEU A 151 -12.01 -18.40 -1.08
N LEU A 152 -12.69 -17.68 -0.17
CA LEU A 152 -12.73 -16.22 -0.20
C LEU A 152 -11.33 -15.61 -0.08
N MET A 153 -10.49 -16.12 0.81
CA MET A 153 -9.11 -15.64 0.93
C MET A 153 -8.26 -15.94 -0.29
N ILE A 154 -8.42 -17.11 -0.92
CA ILE A 154 -7.69 -17.46 -2.15
C ILE A 154 -8.08 -16.48 -3.28
N VAL A 155 -9.37 -16.21 -3.46
CA VAL A 155 -9.85 -15.25 -4.46
C VAL A 155 -9.36 -13.85 -4.17
N ASN A 156 -9.38 -13.41 -2.91
CA ASN A 156 -8.88 -12.11 -2.50
C ASN A 156 -7.38 -11.95 -2.79
N ILE A 157 -6.56 -12.92 -2.35
CA ILE A 157 -5.11 -12.93 -2.61
C ILE A 157 -4.84 -12.92 -4.10
N GLY A 158 -5.52 -13.77 -4.87
CA GLY A 158 -5.35 -13.85 -6.32
C GLY A 158 -5.68 -12.52 -7.02
N THR A 159 -6.78 -11.87 -6.64
CA THR A 159 -7.18 -10.58 -7.21
C THR A 159 -6.18 -9.48 -6.88
N GLN A 160 -5.75 -9.39 -5.62
CA GLN A 160 -4.80 -8.39 -5.15
C GLN A 160 -3.42 -8.54 -5.82
N ILE A 161 -2.94 -9.79 -5.99
CA ILE A 161 -1.70 -10.07 -6.72
C ILE A 161 -1.86 -9.74 -8.21
N ALA A 162 -2.97 -10.13 -8.83
CA ALA A 162 -3.23 -9.81 -10.24
C ALA A 162 -3.26 -8.30 -10.50
N ASN A 163 -3.83 -7.51 -9.58
CA ASN A 163 -3.81 -6.05 -9.64
C ASN A 163 -2.38 -5.53 -9.67
N CYS A 164 -1.58 -5.96 -8.68
CA CYS A 164 -0.21 -5.48 -8.54
C CYS A 164 0.68 -5.87 -9.72
N ILE A 165 0.42 -7.03 -10.36
CA ILE A 165 1.14 -7.45 -11.58
C ILE A 165 0.72 -6.58 -12.77
N LEU A 166 -0.57 -6.31 -12.95
CA LEU A 166 -1.07 -5.48 -14.04
C LEU A 166 -0.57 -4.03 -13.92
N ASP A 167 -0.61 -3.46 -12.71
CA ASP A 167 -0.03 -2.14 -12.43
C ASP A 167 1.44 -2.07 -12.86
N ASN A 168 2.19 -3.15 -12.62
CA ASN A 168 3.59 -3.24 -13.03
C ASN A 168 3.76 -3.38 -14.54
N ILE A 169 2.84 -4.00 -15.26
CA ILE A 169 2.89 -4.05 -16.73
C ILE A 169 2.59 -2.66 -17.30
N ASP A 170 1.69 -1.90 -16.69
CA ASP A 170 1.28 -0.59 -17.18
C ASP A 170 2.32 0.50 -16.98
N VAL A 171 3.16 0.38 -15.95
CA VAL A 171 4.35 1.22 -15.80
C VAL A 171 5.29 1.09 -17.02
N GLN A 172 5.23 0.00 -17.81
CA GLN A 172 5.96 -0.15 -19.07
C GLN A 172 5.24 0.44 -20.29
N VAL A 173 3.92 0.52 -20.26
CA VAL A 173 3.08 0.94 -21.38
C VAL A 173 2.55 2.36 -21.10
N VAL A 174 3.45 3.33 -21.20
CA VAL A 174 3.06 4.75 -21.24
C VAL A 174 2.11 4.92 -22.44
N GLU A 175 0.85 5.31 -22.17
CA GLU A 175 -0.28 5.45 -23.11
C GLU A 175 -1.20 4.24 -23.31
N SER A 176 -2.01 3.89 -22.31
CA SER A 176 -3.46 3.63 -22.52
C SER A 176 -4.19 3.36 -21.19
N LYS A 177 -5.10 4.25 -20.80
CA LYS A 177 -6.18 3.94 -19.83
C LYS A 177 -7.26 3.12 -20.58
N PRO A 178 -7.89 2.10 -19.94
CA PRO A 178 -8.58 2.27 -18.65
C PRO A 178 -8.44 1.07 -17.68
N TYR A 179 -7.67 1.23 -16.60
CA TYR A 179 -7.50 0.23 -15.53
C TYR A 179 -8.44 0.40 -14.34
N THR A 180 -9.61 1.00 -14.54
CA THR A 180 -10.57 1.20 -13.45
C THR A 180 -11.08 -0.13 -12.90
N ILE A 181 -11.13 -1.19 -13.73
CA ILE A 181 -11.91 -2.40 -13.41
C ILE A 181 -11.27 -3.25 -12.32
N LEU A 182 -9.99 -3.59 -12.45
CA LEU A 182 -9.35 -4.47 -11.49
C LEU A 182 -9.07 -3.74 -10.17
N ASP A 183 -8.75 -2.45 -10.24
CA ASP A 183 -8.59 -1.59 -9.07
C ASP A 183 -9.86 -1.54 -8.22
N TRP A 184 -11.03 -1.31 -8.83
CA TRP A 184 -12.28 -1.34 -8.06
C TRP A 184 -12.61 -2.76 -7.59
N LEU A 185 -12.32 -3.76 -8.41
CA LEU A 185 -12.64 -5.16 -8.09
C LEU A 185 -11.84 -5.66 -6.89
N SER A 186 -10.55 -5.32 -6.80
CA SER A 186 -9.69 -5.68 -5.68
C SER A 186 -10.19 -5.09 -4.37
N ILE A 187 -10.61 -3.81 -4.39
CA ILE A 187 -11.23 -3.13 -3.24
C ILE A 187 -12.56 -3.79 -2.87
N VAL A 188 -13.43 -4.05 -3.85
CA VAL A 188 -14.75 -4.66 -3.60
C VAL A 188 -14.61 -6.08 -3.05
N ILE A 189 -13.71 -6.90 -3.60
CA ILE A 189 -13.49 -8.26 -3.12
C ILE A 189 -12.96 -8.27 -1.69
N SER A 190 -11.97 -7.43 -1.37
CA SER A 190 -11.45 -7.26 0.00
C SER A 190 -12.57 -6.83 0.97
N LEU A 191 -13.42 -5.90 0.56
CA LEU A 191 -14.55 -5.44 1.36
C LEU A 191 -15.59 -6.55 1.57
N VAL A 192 -15.91 -7.33 0.53
CA VAL A 192 -16.82 -8.49 0.64
C VAL A 192 -16.27 -9.53 1.60
N VAL A 193 -14.97 -9.85 1.52
CA VAL A 193 -14.31 -10.81 2.42
C VAL A 193 -14.41 -10.33 3.88
N ASN A 194 -14.12 -9.05 4.13
CA ASN A 194 -14.21 -8.47 5.46
C ASN A 194 -15.64 -8.40 5.99
N MET A 195 -16.61 -8.00 5.16
CA MET A 195 -18.03 -7.96 5.56
C MET A 195 -18.54 -9.38 5.86
N PHE A 196 -18.19 -10.36 5.03
CA PHE A 196 -18.60 -11.75 5.22
C PHE A 196 -18.02 -12.34 6.51
N ALA A 197 -16.70 -12.20 6.72
CA ALA A 197 -16.04 -12.68 7.94
C ALA A 197 -16.58 -11.98 9.19
N THR A 198 -16.79 -10.66 9.14
CA THR A 198 -17.37 -9.89 10.24
C THR A 198 -18.81 -10.31 10.52
N GLY A 199 -19.62 -10.53 9.47
CA GLY A 199 -20.99 -11.04 9.59
C GLY A 199 -21.06 -12.40 10.25
N LEU A 200 -20.14 -13.32 9.91
CA LEU A 200 -20.03 -14.62 10.56
C LEU A 200 -19.68 -14.50 12.05
N ILE A 201 -18.76 -13.60 12.40
CA ILE A 201 -18.42 -13.32 13.81
C ILE A 201 -19.66 -12.83 14.55
N ALA A 202 -20.40 -11.87 13.98
CA ALA A 202 -21.60 -11.30 14.58
C ALA A 202 -22.71 -12.35 14.75
N TRP A 203 -22.94 -13.19 13.73
CA TRP A 203 -23.90 -14.29 13.82
C TRP A 203 -23.51 -15.28 14.93
N LYS A 204 -22.24 -15.69 15.00
CA LYS A 204 -21.81 -16.62 16.06
C LYS A 204 -22.01 -16.04 17.45
N ALA A 205 -21.76 -14.74 17.63
CA ALA A 205 -22.02 -14.04 18.88
C ALA A 205 -23.51 -14.05 19.27
N TRP A 206 -24.40 -13.87 18.29
CA TRP A 206 -25.86 -13.90 18.51
C TRP A 206 -26.37 -15.28 18.94
N GLN A 207 -25.80 -16.37 18.42
CA GLN A 207 -26.22 -17.73 18.80
C GLN A 207 -25.83 -18.14 20.23
N VAL A 208 -24.88 -17.42 20.85
CA VAL A 208 -24.41 -17.69 22.22
C VAL A 208 -25.23 -16.92 23.27
N THR A 209 -26.13 -16.03 22.82
CA THR A 209 -27.07 -15.26 23.67
C THR A 209 -28.43 -15.93 23.67
#